data_AF-A0A1G1JED9-F1
#
_entry.id   AF-A0A1G1JED9-F1
#
_cell.length_a   1.000
_cell.length_b   1.000
_cell.length_c   1.000
_cell.angle_alpha   90.00
_cell.angle_beta   90.00
_cell.angle_gamma   90.00
#
_symmetry.space_group_name_H-M   'P 1'
#
loop_
_entity.id
_entity.type
_entity.pdbx_description
1 polymer ?
#
loop_
_entity_poly.entity_id
_entity_poly.type
_entity_poly.pdbx_seq_one_letter_code
_entity_poly.pdbx_strand_id
1 'polypeptide(L)'
;MKKRAGQEETEGGFLMEEYLREYRAQLVAGRQQVIDNYEKTLLTLTTGALTLSITFVKDILGDTPTCAVWWLLAAWGCWAGTVVLMITSYYLSPMAYSKAINQVDDGSITKDKVGGGYTTAIMTLNSLGGVTFLGGIICFAIVGITNLGGTP
;
A
#
# COMPACT_ATOMS: atom_id res chain seq x y z
N MET A 1 35.41 -41.19 -7.12
CA MET A 1 34.67 -40.12 -7.82
C MET A 1 33.15 -40.23 -7.62
N LYS A 2 32.52 -41.39 -7.83
CA LYS A 2 31.06 -41.60 -7.63
C LYS A 2 30.51 -41.26 -6.23
N LYS A 3 31.32 -41.44 -5.16
CA LYS A 3 30.94 -41.06 -3.77
C LYS A 3 30.85 -39.56 -3.52
N ARG A 4 31.61 -38.70 -4.23
CA ARG A 4 31.55 -37.24 -4.04
C ARG A 4 30.30 -36.63 -4.68
N ALA A 5 29.94 -37.09 -5.89
CA ALA A 5 28.78 -36.59 -6.62
C ALA A 5 27.45 -36.78 -5.85
N GLY A 6 27.25 -37.96 -5.24
CA GLY A 6 26.04 -38.20 -4.43
C GLY A 6 26.01 -37.42 -3.11
N GLN A 7 27.17 -37.00 -2.61
CA GLN A 7 27.27 -36.20 -1.38
C GLN A 7 26.93 -34.72 -1.66
N GLU A 8 27.39 -34.18 -2.80
CA GLU A 8 27.06 -32.83 -3.27
C GLU A 8 25.57 -32.68 -3.64
N GLU A 9 24.96 -33.68 -4.29
CA GLU A 9 23.51 -33.66 -4.58
C GLU A 9 22.65 -33.70 -3.29
N THR A 10 23.09 -34.46 -2.29
CA THR A 10 22.38 -34.56 -1.00
C THR A 10 22.49 -33.27 -0.19
N GLU A 11 23.69 -32.66 -0.18
CA GLU A 11 23.94 -31.38 0.50
C GLU A 11 23.16 -30.24 -0.20
N GLY A 12 23.18 -30.17 -1.53
CA GLY A 12 22.41 -29.18 -2.29
C GLY A 12 20.90 -29.31 -2.09
N GLY A 13 20.37 -30.55 -2.05
CA GLY A 13 18.97 -30.80 -1.73
C GLY A 13 18.61 -30.35 -0.32
N PHE A 14 19.47 -30.64 0.67
CA PHE A 14 19.26 -30.22 2.05
C PHE A 14 19.24 -28.69 2.21
N LEU A 15 20.21 -27.99 1.59
CA LEU A 15 20.27 -26.52 1.65
C LEU A 15 19.05 -25.86 0.98
N MET A 16 18.55 -26.45 -0.10
CA MET A 16 17.35 -25.93 -0.78
C MET A 16 16.10 -26.07 0.09
N GLU A 17 15.93 -27.21 0.77
CA GLU A 17 14.82 -27.44 1.70
C GLU A 17 14.87 -26.49 2.90
N GLU A 18 16.06 -26.25 3.45
CA GLU A 18 16.26 -25.28 4.53
C GLU A 18 15.92 -23.86 4.07
N TYR A 19 16.43 -23.45 2.90
CA TYR A 19 16.13 -22.16 2.29
C TYR A 19 14.63 -21.94 2.07
N LEU A 20 13.93 -22.91 1.49
CA LEU A 20 12.48 -22.82 1.23
C LEU A 20 11.68 -22.71 2.53
N ARG A 21 12.10 -23.45 3.58
CA ARG A 21 11.47 -23.36 4.91
C ARG A 21 11.61 -21.97 5.50
N GLU A 22 12.81 -21.39 5.44
CA GLU A 22 13.07 -20.05 5.95
C GLU A 22 12.31 -18.99 5.14
N TYR A 23 12.34 -19.11 3.81
CA TYR A 23 11.59 -18.22 2.92
C TYR A 23 10.08 -18.25 3.19
N ARG A 24 9.50 -19.45 3.39
CA ARG A 24 8.10 -19.61 3.79
C ARG A 24 7.82 -18.91 5.12
N ALA A 25 8.71 -19.04 6.11
CA ALA A 25 8.55 -18.37 7.40
C ALA A 25 8.54 -16.84 7.24
N GLN A 26 9.40 -16.29 6.38
CA GLN A 26 9.40 -14.87 6.04
C GLN A 26 8.10 -14.42 5.37
N LEU A 27 7.52 -15.22 4.46
CA LEU A 27 6.24 -14.92 3.84
C LEU A 27 5.08 -14.90 4.84
N VAL A 28 5.06 -15.84 5.79
CA VAL A 28 4.05 -15.88 6.86
C VAL A 28 4.19 -14.65 7.77
N ALA A 29 5.41 -14.31 8.18
CA ALA A 29 5.68 -13.12 8.98
C ALA A 29 5.29 -11.83 8.25
N GLY A 30 5.64 -11.71 6.96
CA GLY A 30 5.27 -10.58 6.11
C GLY A 30 3.76 -10.43 5.94
N ARG A 31 3.02 -11.54 5.80
CA ARG A 31 1.56 -11.53 5.77
C ARG A 31 0.97 -10.93 7.05
N GLN A 32 1.45 -11.36 8.21
CA GLN A 32 0.96 -10.84 9.50
C GLN A 32 1.26 -9.35 9.64
N GLN A 33 2.48 -8.93 9.28
CA GLN A 33 2.87 -7.52 9.31
C GLN A 33 1.94 -6.63 8.46
N VAL A 34 1.55 -7.10 7.27
CA VAL A 34 0.61 -6.37 6.41
C VAL A 34 -0.77 -6.24 7.04
N ILE A 35 -1.27 -7.31 7.67
CA ILE A 35 -2.56 -7.29 8.36
C ILE A 35 -2.52 -6.29 9.53
N ASP A 36 -1.49 -6.34 10.36
CA ASP A 36 -1.31 -5.41 11.49
C ASP A 36 -1.20 -3.95 11.02
N ASN A 37 -0.50 -3.71 9.91
CA ASN A 37 -0.36 -2.38 9.33
C ASN A 37 -1.67 -1.86 8.75
N TYR A 38 -2.50 -2.74 8.17
CA TYR A 38 -3.82 -2.39 7.68
C TYR A 38 -4.71 -1.87 8.81
N GLU A 39 -4.78 -2.59 9.93
CA GLU A 39 -5.57 -2.19 11.09
C GLU A 39 -5.12 -0.84 11.66
N LYS A 40 -3.81 -0.65 11.83
CA LYS A 40 -3.23 0.63 12.28
C LYS A 40 -3.57 1.78 11.34
N THR A 41 -3.48 1.53 10.03
CA THR A 41 -3.82 2.53 9.01
C THR A 41 -5.29 2.89 9.08
N LEU A 42 -6.18 1.90 9.19
CA LEU A 42 -7.62 2.12 9.30
C LEU A 42 -7.99 2.91 10.57
N LEU A 43 -7.39 2.56 11.71
CA LEU A 43 -7.58 3.30 12.96
C LEU A 43 -7.11 4.75 12.85
N THR A 44 -5.96 4.95 12.19
CA THR A 44 -5.41 6.30 11.94
C THR A 44 -6.35 7.12 11.05
N LEU A 45 -6.87 6.51 9.98
CA LEU A 45 -7.78 7.17 9.04
C LEU A 45 -9.11 7.54 9.69
N THR A 46 -9.70 6.63 10.47
CA THR A 46 -10.96 6.90 11.18
C THR A 46 -10.78 8.00 12.23
N THR A 47 -9.68 7.98 12.96
CA THR A 47 -9.35 9.03 13.94
C THR A 47 -9.11 10.36 13.24
N GLY A 48 -8.34 10.37 12.15
CA GLY A 48 -8.10 11.58 11.34
C GLY A 48 -9.39 12.14 10.73
N ALA A 49 -10.27 11.30 10.20
CA ALA A 49 -11.56 11.69 9.67
C ALA A 49 -12.47 12.29 10.75
N LEU A 50 -12.47 11.73 11.96
CA LEU A 50 -13.20 12.28 13.10
C LEU A 50 -12.66 13.67 13.48
N THR A 51 -11.34 13.82 13.61
CA THR A 51 -10.70 15.11 13.91
C THR A 51 -11.04 16.14 12.83
N LEU A 52 -10.92 15.78 11.54
CA LEU A 52 -11.30 16.63 10.43
C LEU A 52 -12.77 17.03 10.48
N SER A 53 -13.67 16.11 10.85
CA SER A 53 -15.10 16.39 10.99
C SER A 53 -15.36 17.44 12.09
N ILE A 54 -14.67 17.34 13.23
CA ILE A 54 -14.81 18.30 14.33
C ILE A 54 -14.27 19.67 13.92
N THR A 55 -13.07 19.72 13.31
CA THR A 55 -12.47 20.97 12.79
C THR A 55 -13.34 21.60 11.72
N PHE A 56 -13.91 20.81 10.81
CA PHE A 56 -14.79 21.33 9.77
C PHE A 56 -16.03 22.02 10.34
N VAL A 57 -16.67 21.39 11.34
CA VAL A 57 -17.85 21.97 12.01
C VAL A 57 -17.50 23.25 12.78
N LYS A 58 -16.31 23.32 13.38
CA LYS A 58 -15.91 24.47 14.22
C LYS A 58 -15.31 25.64 13.44
N ASP A 59 -14.45 25.33 12.47
CA ASP A 59 -13.51 26.30 11.89
C ASP A 59 -13.80 26.58 10.40
N ILE A 60 -14.46 25.66 9.69
CA ILE A 60 -14.69 25.78 8.23
C ILE A 60 -16.10 26.29 7.90
N LEU A 61 -17.09 26.15 8.80
CA LEU A 61 -18.41 26.76 8.63
C LEU A 61 -18.43 28.31 8.75
N GLY A 62 -17.27 28.98 8.82
CA GLY A 62 -17.16 30.44 8.80
C GLY A 62 -17.28 31.06 7.39
N ASP A 63 -17.80 32.30 7.33
CA ASP A 63 -18.23 33.03 6.12
C ASP A 63 -17.11 33.55 5.19
N THR A 64 -16.03 32.79 4.93
CA THR A 64 -14.99 33.26 4.00
C THR A 64 -15.22 32.74 2.58
N PRO A 65 -15.56 33.60 1.61
CA PRO A 65 -15.68 33.20 0.21
C PRO A 65 -14.27 32.92 -0.33
N THR A 66 -13.90 31.65 -0.45
CA THR A 66 -12.64 31.27 -1.09
C THR A 66 -12.78 31.40 -2.60
N CYS A 67 -11.87 32.14 -3.24
CA CYS A 67 -11.90 32.36 -4.69
C CYS A 67 -11.58 31.08 -5.50
N ALA A 68 -11.12 30.02 -4.82
CA ALA A 68 -10.62 28.77 -5.42
C ALA A 68 -11.25 27.49 -4.84
N VAL A 69 -12.55 27.51 -4.49
CA VAL A 69 -13.28 26.34 -3.93
C VAL A 69 -13.08 25.08 -4.77
N TRP A 70 -13.09 25.18 -6.10
CA TRP A 70 -12.95 24.01 -6.98
C TRP A 70 -11.58 23.31 -6.88
N TRP A 71 -10.50 24.09 -6.75
CA TRP A 71 -9.15 23.53 -6.56
C TRP A 71 -9.00 22.86 -5.20
N LEU A 72 -9.66 23.43 -4.17
CA LEU A 72 -9.70 22.83 -2.85
C LEU A 72 -10.46 21.50 -2.87
N LEU A 73 -11.66 21.47 -3.47
CA LEU A 73 -12.44 20.23 -3.63
C LEU A 73 -11.67 19.17 -4.44
N ALA A 74 -10.96 19.57 -5.50
CA ALA A 74 -10.12 18.65 -6.26
C ALA A 74 -8.98 18.08 -5.40
N ALA A 75 -8.31 18.90 -4.59
CA ALA A 75 -7.25 18.44 -3.68
C ALA A 75 -7.78 17.42 -2.66
N TRP A 76 -8.89 17.73 -2.00
CA TRP A 76 -9.55 16.81 -1.06
C TRP A 76 -10.01 15.52 -1.73
N GLY A 77 -10.58 15.61 -2.94
CA GLY A 77 -10.97 14.44 -3.74
C GLY A 77 -9.79 13.55 -4.09
N CYS A 78 -8.66 14.14 -4.52
CA CYS A 78 -7.42 13.42 -4.81
C CYS A 78 -6.87 12.69 -3.57
N TRP A 79 -6.84 13.34 -2.41
CA TRP A 79 -6.36 12.71 -1.17
C TRP A 79 -7.31 11.62 -0.67
N ALA A 80 -8.62 11.84 -0.72
CA ALA A 80 -9.60 10.80 -0.40
C ALA A 80 -9.46 9.60 -1.34
N GLY A 81 -9.30 9.85 -2.65
CA GLY A 81 -9.04 8.80 -3.64
C GLY A 81 -7.74 8.04 -3.37
N THR A 82 -6.67 8.74 -3.00
CA THR A 82 -5.40 8.13 -2.60
C THR A 82 -5.59 7.16 -1.43
N VAL A 83 -6.32 7.59 -0.39
CA VAL A 83 -6.62 6.75 0.78
C VAL A 83 -7.36 5.48 0.37
N VAL A 84 -8.37 5.58 -0.49
CA VAL A 84 -9.13 4.42 -0.99
C VAL A 84 -8.23 3.46 -1.79
N LEU A 85 -7.37 3.99 -2.66
CA LEU A 85 -6.42 3.18 -3.43
C LEU A 85 -5.44 2.44 -2.50
N MET A 86 -4.92 3.12 -1.47
CA MET A 86 -4.02 2.51 -0.50
C MET A 86 -4.70 1.43 0.36
N ILE A 87 -5.91 1.69 0.88
CA ILE A 87 -6.69 0.69 1.62
C ILE A 87 -6.92 -0.55 0.74
N THR A 88 -7.30 -0.35 -0.52
CA THR A 88 -7.55 -1.45 -1.47
C THR A 88 -6.29 -2.27 -1.72
N SER A 89 -5.15 -1.60 -1.87
CA SER A 89 -3.84 -2.25 -2.03
C SER A 89 -3.45 -3.09 -0.80
N TYR A 90 -3.66 -2.55 0.40
CA TYR A 90 -3.44 -3.31 1.64
C TYR A 90 -4.39 -4.50 1.79
N TYR A 91 -5.64 -4.38 1.36
CA TYR A 91 -6.61 -5.48 1.39
C TYR A 91 -6.18 -6.65 0.48
N LEU A 92 -5.60 -6.36 -0.70
CA LEU A 92 -5.12 -7.39 -1.63
C LEU A 92 -3.79 -8.02 -1.22
N SER A 93 -3.00 -7.34 -0.39
CA SER A 93 -1.66 -7.77 -0.01
C SER A 93 -1.64 -9.14 0.71
N PRO A 94 -2.50 -9.43 1.71
CA PRO A 94 -2.59 -10.76 2.31
C PRO A 94 -2.95 -11.87 1.33
N MET A 95 -3.70 -11.57 0.26
CA MET A 95 -4.03 -12.54 -0.80
C MET A 95 -2.79 -12.86 -1.64
N ALA A 96 -1.97 -11.86 -1.96
CA ALA A 96 -0.69 -12.06 -2.64
C ALA A 96 0.26 -12.93 -1.80
N TYR A 97 0.38 -12.65 -0.50
CA TYR A 97 1.16 -13.48 0.42
C TYR A 97 0.63 -14.90 0.54
N SER A 98 -0.69 -15.08 0.66
CA SER A 98 -1.30 -16.42 0.71
C SER A 98 -0.99 -17.22 -0.55
N LYS A 99 -1.04 -16.56 -1.71
CA LYS A 99 -0.66 -17.18 -2.98
C LYS A 99 0.83 -17.52 -3.02
N ALA A 100 1.71 -16.63 -2.55
CA ALA A 100 3.15 -16.90 -2.48
C ALA A 100 3.50 -18.07 -1.53
N ILE A 101 2.81 -18.19 -0.38
CA ILE A 101 2.98 -19.32 0.54
C ILE A 101 2.57 -20.63 -0.15
N ASN A 102 1.41 -20.64 -0.82
CA ASN A 102 0.97 -21.81 -1.57
C ASN A 102 1.96 -22.19 -2.69
N GLN A 103 2.56 -21.19 -3.36
CA GLN A 103 3.58 -21.41 -4.39
C GLN A 103 4.87 -22.04 -3.84
N VAL A 104 5.20 -21.79 -2.57
CA VAL A 104 6.31 -22.49 -1.90
C VAL A 104 5.90 -23.92 -1.54
N ASP A 105 4.69 -24.09 -1.00
CA ASP A 105 4.18 -25.39 -0.55
C ASP A 105 3.94 -26.38 -1.71
N ASP A 106 3.65 -25.89 -2.91
CA ASP A 106 3.44 -26.70 -4.13
C ASP A 106 4.68 -26.77 -5.06
N GLY A 107 5.77 -26.08 -4.71
CA GLY A 107 7.00 -26.04 -5.49
C GLY A 107 6.93 -25.23 -6.80
N SER A 108 5.88 -24.44 -7.01
CA SER A 108 5.70 -23.59 -8.21
C SER A 108 6.36 -22.20 -8.11
N ILE A 109 6.95 -21.86 -6.95
CA ILE A 109 7.56 -20.54 -6.68
C ILE A 109 8.63 -20.11 -7.70
N THR A 110 9.31 -21.05 -8.34
CA THR A 110 10.34 -20.78 -9.36
C THR A 110 9.78 -20.68 -10.77
N LYS A 111 8.53 -21.11 -11.00
CA LYS A 111 7.88 -21.15 -12.31
C LYS A 111 6.94 -19.97 -12.52
N ASP A 112 6.21 -19.59 -11.47
CA ASP A 112 5.19 -18.56 -11.52
C ASP A 112 5.65 -17.24 -10.89
N LYS A 113 5.04 -16.14 -11.32
CA LYS A 113 5.24 -14.84 -10.66
C LYS A 113 4.78 -14.94 -9.20
N VAL A 114 5.66 -14.57 -8.27
CA VAL A 114 5.39 -14.58 -6.83
C VAL A 114 4.15 -13.74 -6.49
N GLY A 115 3.17 -14.36 -5.83
CA GLY A 115 1.87 -13.75 -5.49
C GLY A 115 0.93 -13.51 -6.68
N GLY A 116 1.37 -13.84 -7.90
CA GLY A 116 0.57 -13.82 -9.13
C GLY A 116 0.00 -12.44 -9.50
N GLY A 117 -1.25 -12.44 -9.96
CA GLY A 117 -1.96 -11.24 -10.40
C GLY A 117 -2.22 -10.22 -9.27
N TYR A 118 -2.32 -10.68 -8.01
CA TYR A 118 -2.50 -9.79 -6.87
C TYR A 118 -1.32 -8.82 -6.72
N THR A 119 -0.09 -9.32 -6.86
CA THR A 119 1.12 -8.49 -6.85
C THR A 119 1.07 -7.40 -7.94
N THR A 120 0.59 -7.74 -9.14
CA THR A 120 0.43 -6.77 -10.23
C THR A 120 -0.62 -5.71 -9.92
N ALA A 121 -1.76 -6.12 -9.36
CA ALA A 121 -2.83 -5.20 -8.95
C ALA A 121 -2.34 -4.23 -7.87
N ILE A 122 -1.65 -4.74 -6.83
CA ILE A 122 -1.06 -3.95 -5.74
C ILE A 122 -0.09 -2.90 -6.28
N MET A 123 0.84 -3.30 -7.17
CA MET A 123 1.79 -2.35 -7.77
C MET A 123 1.09 -1.24 -8.56
N THR A 124 0.04 -1.60 -9.31
CA THR A 124 -0.75 -0.63 -10.09
C THR A 124 -1.50 0.33 -9.19
N LEU A 125 -2.17 -0.18 -8.14
CA LEU A 125 -2.90 0.63 -7.15
C LEU A 125 -1.97 1.58 -6.40
N ASN A 126 -0.79 1.11 -5.98
CA ASN A 126 0.18 1.94 -5.27
C ASN A 126 0.74 3.05 -6.17
N SER A 127 1.06 2.73 -7.43
CA SER A 127 1.53 3.72 -8.39
C SER A 127 0.46 4.77 -8.68
N LEU A 128 -0.78 4.34 -8.93
CA LEU A 128 -1.90 5.26 -9.15
C LEU A 128 -2.19 6.11 -7.92
N GLY A 129 -2.11 5.52 -6.72
CA GLY A 129 -2.23 6.23 -5.44
C GLY A 129 -1.17 7.32 -5.30
N GLY A 130 0.10 7.01 -5.60
CA GLY A 130 1.18 7.99 -5.58
C GLY A 130 0.96 9.15 -6.55
N VAL A 131 0.55 8.87 -7.79
CA VAL A 131 0.25 9.92 -8.78
C VAL A 131 -0.93 10.79 -8.33
N THR A 132 -1.99 10.18 -7.83
CA THR A 132 -3.18 10.89 -7.35
C THR A 132 -2.86 11.77 -6.14
N PHE A 133 -2.01 11.29 -5.23
CA PHE A 133 -1.56 12.04 -4.06
C PHE A 133 -0.79 13.31 -4.45
N LEU A 134 0.15 13.18 -5.38
CA LEU A 134 0.92 14.30 -5.92
C LEU A 134 0.01 15.31 -6.62
N GLY A 135 -0.99 14.84 -7.37
CA GLY A 135 -2.03 15.71 -7.94
C GLY A 135 -2.77 16.53 -6.87
N GLY A 136 -3.12 15.90 -5.75
CA GLY A 136 -3.72 16.58 -4.61
C GLY A 136 -2.84 17.69 -4.03
N ILE A 137 -1.53 17.44 -3.89
CA ILE A 137 -0.56 18.45 -3.43
C ILE A 137 -0.52 19.65 -4.37
N ILE A 138 -0.47 19.42 -5.69
CA ILE A 138 -0.44 20.49 -6.69
C ILE A 138 -1.71 21.34 -6.61
N CYS A 139 -2.89 20.71 -6.54
CA CYS A 139 -4.16 21.40 -6.39
C CYS A 139 -4.19 22.25 -5.10
N PHE A 140 -3.72 21.70 -3.98
CA PHE A 140 -3.67 22.42 -2.71
C PHE A 140 -2.69 23.60 -2.74
N ALA A 141 -1.54 23.45 -3.39
CA ALA A 141 -0.59 24.54 -3.58
C ALA A 141 -1.17 25.69 -4.40
N ILE A 142 -1.94 25.38 -5.47
CA ILE A 142 -2.65 26.39 -6.26
C ILE A 142 -3.62 27.19 -5.39
N VAL A 143 -4.41 26.53 -4.54
CA VAL A 143 -5.30 27.20 -3.58
C VAL A 143 -4.51 28.16 -2.69
N GLY A 144 -3.39 27.70 -2.12
CA GLY A 144 -2.51 28.53 -1.28
C GLY A 144 -2.00 29.77 -2.01
N ILE A 145 -1.50 29.62 -3.24
CA ILE A 145 -1.00 30.73 -4.05
C ILE A 145 -2.12 31.71 -4.40
N THR A 146 -3.30 31.22 -4.81
CA THR A 146 -4.45 32.08 -5.17
C THR A 146 -5.03 32.84 -3.98
N ASN A 147 -5.05 32.22 -2.80
CA ASN A 147 -5.53 32.86 -1.57
C ASN A 147 -4.49 33.81 -0.95
N LEU A 148 -3.18 33.54 -1.10
CA LEU A 148 -2.10 34.42 -0.58
C LEU A 148 -1.76 35.56 -1.55
N GLY A 149 -1.90 35.35 -2.86
CA GLY A 149 -1.69 36.37 -3.90
C GLY A 149 -2.88 37.33 -4.05
N GLY A 150 -4.06 36.95 -3.52
CA GLY A 150 -5.21 37.82 -3.34
C GLY A 150 -5.15 38.53 -1.99
N THR A 151 -4.16 39.40 -1.77
CA THR A 151 -4.26 40.41 -0.71
C THR A 151 -5.36 41.41 -1.08
N PRO A 152 -6.18 41.89 -0.12
CA PRO A 152 -7.15 42.96 -0.37
C PRO A 152 -6.50 44.25 -0.89
#